data_AF-A0A2M7V6Q5-F1
#
_entry.id   AF-A0A2M7V6Q5-F1
#
_cell.length_a   1.000
_cell.length_b   1.000
_cell.length_c   1.000
_cell.angle_alpha   90.00
_cell.angle_beta   90.00
_cell.angle_gamma   90.00
#
_symmetry.space_group_name_H-M   'P 1'
#
loop_
_entity.id
_entity.type
_entity.pdbx_description
1 polymer ?
#
loop_
_entity_poly.entity_id
_entity_poly.type
_entity_poly.pdbx_seq_one_letter_code
_entity_poly.pdbx_strand_id
1 'polypeptide(L)'
;MTKLFLIIAVVLFIPTFVSAESFNFLIDKGLYISNSDAFAGDTVKIYTVVVNNDFPLFSAKVTFFSNSIHIGTAEIVDLPFEEAKQVSIDYTLPEGVQNIEARMIDIKVTDNSGNKLDINQEQLANYQATRDFDIDIDTDGDDVGNKEDTDDDNDGISDAKESELGTDPLKVDTDGDGLLDKSEIDAGLNPLKSDTDGDGHNDTVDFFPKDSKEWTDFDNDGVGDNADNDDDNDGLTDQEELDFGSDPLKVDTDDDGLTDKIEKEKGTDPTINDSDGDGIFDQEELNAGTDPTKSDTDGDGLVDNKEKEFGTDPLKSDTDGDGLKDGEEITKGSDPLKQDTDGDGVSDFLDIFPTDPKESIDTDLDGIGNEADDDDDGDNIKDIEEVQFGTDPLKLDTDSDGLSDGTEIDKGSNPILADTDEDGQVDGEDQNPLQADSVNLKRIIQFSALGSFIIFIIFTSLYAYRRENR
;
A
#
# COMPACT_ATOMS: atom_id res chain seq x y z
N MET A 1 8.17 124.18 -12.91
CA MET A 1 8.44 125.07 -14.05
C MET A 1 8.15 124.30 -15.33
N THR A 2 7.27 124.82 -16.20
CA THR A 2 7.27 124.74 -17.69
C THR A 2 7.59 123.40 -18.38
N LYS A 3 6.85 122.87 -19.35
CA LYS A 3 5.93 123.47 -20.34
C LYS A 3 5.22 122.34 -21.11
N LEU A 4 3.95 122.61 -21.42
CA LEU A 4 3.16 122.12 -22.54
C LEU A 4 3.95 122.16 -23.87
N PHE A 5 3.80 121.17 -24.76
CA PHE A 5 3.56 121.44 -26.19
C PHE A 5 3.01 120.21 -26.95
N LEU A 6 1.86 120.47 -27.56
CA LEU A 6 1.10 119.69 -28.54
C LEU A 6 1.74 119.88 -29.92
N ILE A 7 2.03 118.80 -30.67
CA ILE A 7 2.20 118.85 -32.15
C ILE A 7 1.55 117.62 -32.81
N ILE A 8 0.94 117.93 -33.95
CA ILE A 8 -0.08 117.26 -34.76
C ILE A 8 0.46 116.08 -35.60
N ALA A 9 -0.46 115.15 -35.87
CA ALA A 9 -0.36 113.91 -36.63
C ALA A 9 0.10 114.03 -38.10
N VAL A 10 0.75 112.97 -38.59
CA VAL A 10 0.60 112.47 -39.97
C VAL A 10 0.60 110.94 -39.93
N VAL A 11 -0.52 110.35 -40.34
CA VAL A 11 -0.69 108.92 -40.62
C VAL A 11 -0.13 108.66 -42.02
N LEU A 12 0.83 107.75 -42.12
CA LEU A 12 1.30 107.18 -43.39
C LEU A 12 1.41 105.67 -43.21
N PHE A 13 0.58 104.96 -43.98
CA PHE A 13 0.45 103.51 -44.07
C PHE A 13 1.80 102.87 -44.41
N ILE A 14 2.24 101.94 -43.58
CA ILE A 14 3.23 100.90 -43.92
C ILE A 14 2.42 99.59 -43.95
N PRO A 15 2.39 98.83 -45.05
CA PRO A 15 1.77 97.51 -45.05
C PRO A 15 2.55 96.63 -44.07
N THR A 16 1.86 96.13 -43.04
CA THR A 16 2.35 95.07 -42.17
C THR A 16 2.49 93.81 -43.02
N PHE A 17 3.72 93.40 -43.29
CA PHE A 17 3.99 92.01 -43.64
C PHE A 17 3.62 91.17 -42.42
N VAL A 18 2.49 90.47 -42.51
CA VAL A 18 2.22 89.33 -41.63
C VAL A 18 3.17 88.23 -42.08
N SER A 19 4.21 88.02 -41.30
CA SER A 19 5.00 86.79 -41.33
C SER A 19 4.07 85.66 -40.90
N ALA A 20 3.76 84.73 -41.79
CA ALA A 20 3.12 83.48 -41.42
C ALA A 20 4.11 82.69 -40.55
N GLU A 21 3.80 82.52 -39.26
CA GLU A 21 4.47 81.54 -38.42
C GLU A 21 4.13 80.14 -38.97
N SER A 22 5.16 79.34 -39.23
CA SER A 22 5.03 77.95 -39.68
C SER A 22 4.60 77.07 -38.51
N PHE A 23 3.51 76.34 -38.67
CA PHE A 23 2.97 75.42 -37.66
C PHE A 23 3.71 74.07 -37.68
N ASN A 24 3.96 73.52 -36.47
CA ASN A 24 4.49 72.18 -36.26
C ASN A 24 3.34 71.19 -35.94
N PHE A 25 3.08 70.22 -36.81
CA PHE A 25 2.01 69.22 -36.64
C PHE A 25 2.23 68.26 -35.46
N LEU A 26 3.49 68.05 -35.08
CA LEU A 26 3.92 67.36 -33.87
C LEU A 26 4.57 68.38 -32.94
N ILE A 27 4.16 68.35 -31.67
CA ILE A 27 4.78 69.18 -30.64
C ILE A 27 6.07 68.47 -30.21
N ASP A 28 7.20 69.19 -30.22
CA ASP A 28 8.46 68.68 -29.66
C ASP A 28 8.23 68.25 -28.20
N LYS A 29 8.66 67.03 -27.85
CA LYS A 29 8.36 66.30 -26.58
C LYS A 29 6.92 65.80 -26.38
N GLY A 30 6.09 65.75 -27.42
CA GLY A 30 4.70 65.25 -27.38
C GLY A 30 4.53 63.72 -27.32
N LEU A 31 5.52 62.98 -26.79
CA LEU A 31 5.51 61.52 -26.74
C LEU A 31 5.28 61.00 -25.32
N TYR A 32 4.34 60.07 -25.19
CA TYR A 32 3.87 59.54 -23.92
C TYR A 32 3.72 58.01 -23.97
N ILE A 33 3.86 57.38 -22.81
CA ILE A 33 3.51 55.98 -22.56
C ILE A 33 2.25 55.95 -21.68
N SER A 34 1.38 54.96 -21.89
CA SER A 34 0.09 54.89 -21.18
C SER A 34 0.21 54.63 -19.68
N ASN A 35 1.28 53.97 -19.25
CA ASN A 35 1.62 53.78 -17.85
C ASN A 35 3.06 54.29 -17.68
N SER A 36 3.28 55.27 -16.79
CA SER A 36 4.62 55.79 -16.48
C SER A 36 5.40 54.87 -15.57
N ASP A 37 4.70 54.00 -14.87
CA ASP A 37 5.21 53.11 -13.83
C ASP A 37 5.23 51.67 -14.40
N ALA A 38 5.46 51.54 -15.72
CA ALA A 38 5.53 50.25 -16.39
C ALA A 38 6.96 49.74 -16.41
N PHE A 39 7.11 48.44 -16.16
CA PHE A 39 8.40 47.76 -16.10
C PHE A 39 8.74 47.06 -17.42
N ALA A 40 9.97 46.57 -17.52
CA ALA A 40 10.40 45.74 -18.63
C ALA A 40 9.49 44.50 -18.76
N GLY A 41 9.03 44.22 -19.97
CA GLY A 41 8.05 43.15 -20.24
C GLY A 41 6.59 43.63 -20.28
N ASP A 42 6.29 44.80 -19.71
CA ASP A 42 4.94 45.38 -19.80
C ASP A 42 4.63 45.85 -21.23
N THR A 43 3.38 45.63 -21.63
CA THR A 43 2.85 46.17 -22.89
C THR A 43 2.11 47.47 -22.64
N VAL A 44 2.71 48.57 -23.08
CA VAL A 44 2.15 49.93 -22.97
C VAL A 44 1.71 50.46 -24.33
N LYS A 45 0.86 51.49 -24.31
CA LYS A 45 0.62 52.31 -25.51
C LYS A 45 1.64 53.42 -25.58
N ILE A 46 2.46 53.43 -26.62
CA ILE A 46 3.23 54.62 -26.99
C ILE A 46 2.33 55.49 -27.85
N TYR A 47 2.14 56.75 -27.47
CA TYR A 47 1.26 57.66 -28.20
C TYR A 47 1.80 59.08 -28.31
N THR A 48 1.37 59.74 -29.38
CA THR A 48 1.57 61.17 -29.63
C THR A 48 0.27 61.80 -30.09
N VAL A 49 0.14 63.12 -29.92
CA VAL A 49 -1.00 63.90 -30.40
C VAL A 49 -0.59 64.65 -31.66
N VAL A 50 -1.38 64.50 -32.72
CA VAL A 50 -1.21 65.25 -33.97
C VAL A 50 -2.33 66.28 -34.08
N VAL A 51 -1.97 67.53 -34.35
CA VAL A 51 -2.93 68.65 -34.48
C VAL A 51 -2.84 69.21 -35.89
N ASN A 52 -3.98 69.35 -36.57
CA ASN A 52 -4.03 69.95 -37.90
C ASN A 52 -4.51 71.41 -37.83
N ASN A 53 -3.58 72.37 -37.90
CA ASN A 53 -3.90 73.81 -37.83
C ASN A 53 -3.77 74.54 -39.16
N ASP A 54 -3.48 73.83 -40.25
CA ASP A 54 -3.05 74.45 -41.51
C ASP A 54 -3.92 74.06 -42.69
N PHE A 55 -4.54 72.88 -42.64
CA PHE A 55 -5.19 72.30 -43.81
C PHE A 55 -6.66 71.95 -43.53
N PRO A 56 -7.56 72.14 -44.51
CA PRO A 56 -8.94 71.66 -44.43
C PRO A 56 -9.06 70.17 -44.10
N LEU A 57 -8.18 69.36 -44.69
CA LEU A 57 -8.14 67.92 -44.48
C LEU A 57 -6.69 67.43 -44.53
N PHE A 58 -6.34 66.60 -43.54
CA PHE A 58 -4.99 66.12 -43.31
C PHE A 58 -4.97 64.60 -43.10
N SER A 59 -4.12 63.89 -43.85
CA SER A 59 -3.83 62.47 -43.63
C SER A 59 -2.33 62.25 -43.57
N ALA A 60 -1.86 61.38 -42.69
CA ALA A 60 -0.44 61.03 -42.57
C ALA A 60 -0.27 59.66 -41.90
N LYS A 61 0.92 59.08 -42.02
CA LYS A 61 1.34 57.94 -41.19
C LYS A 61 2.31 58.42 -40.13
N VAL A 62 2.09 58.04 -38.88
CA VAL A 62 3.00 58.29 -37.78
C VAL A 62 3.71 56.99 -37.46
N THR A 63 5.03 56.98 -37.67
CA THR A 63 5.88 55.80 -37.50
C THR A 63 6.72 55.97 -36.25
N PHE A 64 6.66 55.00 -35.36
CA PHE A 64 7.36 54.98 -34.09
C PHE A 64 8.63 54.13 -34.20
N PHE A 65 9.69 54.57 -33.54
CA PHE A 65 10.98 53.91 -33.44
C PHE A 65 11.40 53.82 -31.97
N SER A 66 12.05 52.72 -31.58
CA SER A 66 12.82 52.62 -30.33
C SER A 66 14.28 52.40 -30.69
N ASN A 67 15.18 53.25 -30.19
CA ASN A 67 16.63 53.15 -30.46
C ASN A 67 16.92 53.04 -31.98
N SER A 68 16.21 53.82 -32.79
CA SER A 68 16.24 53.81 -34.26
C SER A 68 15.67 52.55 -34.96
N ILE A 69 15.14 51.58 -34.22
CA ILE A 69 14.45 50.39 -34.76
C ILE A 69 12.96 50.70 -34.89
N HIS A 70 12.35 50.37 -36.03
CA HIS A 70 10.91 50.55 -36.25
C HIS A 70 10.10 49.63 -35.34
N ILE A 71 9.18 50.20 -34.55
CA ILE A 71 8.35 49.45 -33.58
C ILE A 71 6.85 49.49 -33.92
N GLY A 72 6.41 50.36 -34.82
CA GLY A 72 5.03 50.38 -35.28
C GLY A 72 4.65 51.62 -36.07
N THR A 73 3.47 51.59 -36.68
CA THR A 73 2.95 52.72 -37.47
C THR A 73 1.45 52.88 -37.24
N ALA A 74 1.00 54.11 -36.99
CA ALA A 74 -0.40 54.47 -36.85
C ALA A 74 -0.82 55.42 -37.99
N GLU A 75 -2.06 55.32 -38.46
CA GLU A 75 -2.56 56.12 -39.58
C GLU A 75 -3.56 57.20 -39.11
N ILE A 76 -3.38 58.39 -39.69
CA ILE A 76 -4.31 59.51 -39.60
C ILE A 76 -4.97 59.64 -40.96
N VAL A 77 -6.28 59.54 -40.98
CA VAL A 77 -7.10 59.66 -42.18
C VAL A 77 -8.07 60.80 -41.96
N ASP A 78 -8.07 61.74 -42.90
CA ASP A 78 -9.05 62.80 -43.03
C ASP A 78 -9.28 63.65 -41.75
N LEU A 79 -8.20 64.06 -41.07
CA LEU A 79 -8.24 64.93 -39.90
C LEU A 79 -8.64 66.36 -40.32
N PRO A 80 -9.76 66.91 -39.82
CA PRO A 80 -10.22 68.26 -40.20
C PRO A 80 -9.32 69.37 -39.66
N PHE A 81 -9.55 70.59 -40.15
CA PHE A 81 -8.90 71.81 -39.66
C PHE A 81 -9.27 72.12 -38.19
N GLU A 82 -8.30 72.56 -37.41
CA GLU A 82 -8.38 72.85 -35.97
C GLU A 82 -8.77 71.64 -35.09
N GLU A 83 -8.61 70.42 -35.60
CA GLU A 83 -8.84 69.17 -34.85
C GLU A 83 -7.53 68.49 -34.45
N ALA A 84 -7.59 67.70 -33.37
CA ALA A 84 -6.48 66.90 -32.86
C ALA A 84 -6.84 65.42 -32.81
N LYS A 85 -5.87 64.55 -33.13
CA LYS A 85 -6.02 63.10 -33.03
C LYS A 85 -4.83 62.50 -32.29
N GLN A 86 -5.13 61.72 -31.25
CA GLN A 86 -4.16 60.83 -30.63
C GLN A 86 -3.92 59.63 -31.53
N VAL A 87 -2.65 59.29 -31.74
CA VAL A 87 -2.21 58.08 -32.43
C VAL A 87 -1.30 57.28 -31.52
N SER A 88 -1.48 55.97 -31.53
CA SER A 88 -0.76 55.07 -30.63
C SER A 88 -0.40 53.74 -31.28
N ILE A 89 0.60 53.08 -30.74
CA ILE A 89 0.92 51.67 -30.98
C ILE A 89 1.02 50.93 -29.63
N ASP A 90 0.76 49.63 -29.63
CA ASP A 90 1.08 48.77 -28.50
C ASP A 90 2.55 48.35 -28.61
N TYR A 91 3.30 48.43 -27.52
CA TYR A 91 4.73 48.12 -27.48
C TYR A 91 5.12 47.51 -26.14
N THR A 92 5.79 46.36 -26.19
CA THR A 92 6.38 45.71 -25.02
C THR A 92 7.71 46.38 -24.71
N LEU A 93 7.84 46.94 -23.51
CA LEU A 93 9.02 47.70 -23.11
C LEU A 93 10.20 46.75 -22.84
N PRO A 94 11.37 46.93 -23.48
CA PRO A 94 12.60 46.28 -23.05
C PRO A 94 13.27 47.08 -21.94
N GLU A 95 14.02 46.38 -21.09
CA GLU A 95 14.82 46.98 -20.00
C GLU A 95 15.83 48.01 -20.53
N GLY A 96 16.11 49.02 -19.70
CA GLY A 96 17.12 50.03 -19.92
C GLY A 96 16.63 51.24 -20.70
N VAL A 97 17.58 52.07 -21.14
CA VAL A 97 17.27 53.35 -21.77
C VAL A 97 16.73 53.14 -23.19
N GLN A 98 15.46 53.52 -23.38
CA GLN A 98 14.75 53.51 -24.65
C GLN A 98 14.62 54.92 -25.21
N ASN A 99 15.35 55.21 -26.29
CA ASN A 99 15.13 56.42 -27.08
C ASN A 99 13.94 56.19 -28.02
N ILE A 100 12.75 56.67 -27.64
CA ILE A 100 11.55 56.52 -28.46
C ILE A 100 11.37 57.77 -29.34
N GLU A 101 11.11 57.54 -30.62
CA GLU A 101 10.90 58.58 -31.62
C GLU A 101 9.64 58.33 -32.44
N ALA A 102 8.79 59.34 -32.60
CA ALA A 102 7.68 59.34 -33.53
C ALA A 102 7.99 60.26 -34.71
N ARG A 103 7.98 59.73 -35.93
CA ARG A 103 8.19 60.46 -37.18
C ARG A 103 6.94 60.45 -38.04
N MET A 104 6.59 61.59 -38.61
CA MET A 104 5.47 61.67 -39.53
C MET A 104 5.92 61.50 -40.99
N ILE A 105 5.29 60.58 -41.72
CA ILE A 105 5.60 60.23 -43.10
C ILE A 105 4.33 60.14 -43.96
N ASP A 106 4.48 60.10 -45.29
CA ASP A 106 3.37 59.94 -46.25
C ASP A 106 2.23 60.96 -46.03
N ILE A 107 2.61 62.22 -45.78
CA ILE A 107 1.65 63.31 -45.53
C ILE A 107 0.89 63.66 -46.82
N LYS A 108 -0.43 63.68 -46.72
CA LYS A 108 -1.38 64.02 -47.78
C LYS A 108 -2.33 65.09 -47.27
N VAL A 109 -2.35 66.24 -47.94
CA VAL A 109 -3.22 67.36 -47.55
C VAL A 109 -4.01 67.86 -48.75
N THR A 110 -5.19 68.42 -48.50
CA THR A 110 -6.02 69.05 -49.55
C THR A 110 -6.14 70.55 -49.33
N ASP A 111 -6.11 71.34 -50.41
CA ASP A 111 -6.38 72.77 -50.35
C ASP A 111 -7.88 73.09 -50.18
N ASN A 112 -8.20 74.38 -49.97
CA ASN A 112 -9.59 74.88 -49.84
C ASN A 112 -10.47 74.62 -51.08
N SER A 113 -9.90 74.17 -52.20
CA SER A 113 -10.60 73.84 -53.45
C SER A 113 -10.69 72.32 -53.69
N GLY A 114 -10.18 71.48 -52.78
CA GLY A 114 -10.20 70.03 -52.87
C GLY A 114 -9.05 69.43 -53.69
N ASN A 115 -8.04 70.21 -54.09
CA ASN A 115 -6.87 69.68 -54.79
C ASN A 115 -5.85 69.11 -53.80
N LYS A 116 -5.22 67.99 -54.17
CA LYS A 116 -4.12 67.40 -53.39
C LYS A 116 -2.87 68.27 -53.52
N LEU A 117 -2.22 68.55 -52.39
CA LEU A 117 -0.94 69.25 -52.33
C LEU A 117 0.17 68.25 -51.96
N ASP A 118 1.26 68.22 -52.72
CA ASP A 118 2.46 67.47 -52.37
C ASP A 118 3.36 68.35 -51.50
N ILE A 119 3.62 67.90 -50.27
CA ILE A 119 4.52 68.58 -49.32
C ILE A 119 5.97 68.11 -49.56
N ASN A 120 6.93 69.04 -49.59
CA ASN A 120 8.34 68.72 -49.81
C ASN A 120 8.95 67.93 -48.63
N GLN A 121 9.75 66.90 -48.92
CA GLN A 121 10.38 66.02 -47.93
C GLN A 121 11.35 66.74 -46.97
N GLU A 122 11.97 67.85 -47.37
CA GLU A 122 12.87 68.63 -46.49
C GLU A 122 12.14 69.32 -45.32
N GLN A 123 10.82 69.52 -45.41
CA GLN A 123 10.02 70.10 -44.32
C GLN A 123 9.58 69.03 -43.30
N LEU A 124 9.70 67.73 -43.63
CA LEU A 124 9.27 66.61 -42.79
C LEU A 124 10.19 66.35 -41.59
N ALA A 125 11.45 66.77 -41.67
CA ALA A 125 12.44 66.62 -40.59
C ALA A 125 12.07 67.41 -39.33
N ASN A 126 11.18 68.40 -39.43
CA ASN A 126 10.68 69.17 -38.30
C ASN A 126 9.47 68.52 -37.61
N TYR A 127 8.94 67.41 -38.16
CA TYR A 127 7.79 66.69 -37.61
C TYR A 127 8.24 65.36 -36.98
N GLN A 128 9.06 65.49 -35.93
CA GLN A 128 9.45 64.38 -35.07
C GLN A 128 9.24 64.73 -33.60
N ALA A 129 8.88 63.74 -32.79
CA ALA A 129 8.88 63.84 -31.34
C ALA A 129 9.79 62.75 -30.79
N THR A 130 10.74 63.11 -29.92
CA THR A 130 11.68 62.17 -29.31
C THR A 130 11.63 62.30 -27.80
N ARG A 131 11.71 61.16 -27.10
CA ARG A 131 11.80 61.12 -25.64
C ARG A 131 12.55 59.86 -25.19
N ASP A 132 13.43 60.03 -24.22
CA ASP A 132 14.13 58.93 -23.55
C ASP A 132 13.28 58.45 -22.36
N PHE A 133 13.19 57.14 -22.21
CA PHE A 133 12.60 56.47 -21.06
C PHE A 133 13.64 55.51 -20.49
N ASP A 134 13.92 55.59 -19.20
CA ASP A 134 14.74 54.58 -18.50
C ASP A 134 13.76 53.56 -17.89
N ILE A 135 13.71 52.37 -18.47
CA ILE A 135 12.79 51.31 -18.05
C ILE A 135 13.52 50.38 -17.11
N ASP A 136 12.95 50.16 -15.92
CA ASP A 136 13.46 49.22 -14.94
C ASP A 136 12.80 47.84 -15.08
N ILE A 137 13.37 46.82 -14.46
CA ILE A 137 12.71 45.52 -14.24
C ILE A 137 12.16 45.49 -12.82
N ASP A 138 11.10 44.71 -12.62
CA ASP A 138 10.46 44.42 -11.34
C ASP A 138 10.43 42.89 -11.27
N THR A 139 11.42 42.31 -10.59
CA THR A 139 11.66 40.87 -10.58
C THR A 139 10.63 40.11 -9.74
N ASP A 140 10.23 40.65 -8.60
CA ASP A 140 9.32 40.02 -7.64
C ASP A 140 7.83 40.41 -7.86
N GLY A 141 7.58 41.48 -8.61
CA GLY A 141 6.25 41.98 -8.94
C GLY A 141 5.62 42.83 -7.83
N ASP A 142 6.41 43.48 -6.96
CA ASP A 142 5.90 44.29 -5.84
C ASP A 142 5.60 45.76 -6.20
N ASP A 143 5.71 46.11 -7.49
CA ASP A 143 5.62 47.47 -8.05
C ASP A 143 6.82 48.39 -7.72
N VAL A 144 7.95 47.84 -7.25
CA VAL A 144 9.25 48.52 -7.10
C VAL A 144 10.25 47.96 -8.11
N GLY A 145 11.00 48.83 -8.77
CA GLY A 145 12.01 48.38 -9.74
C GLY A 145 13.33 48.02 -9.06
N ASN A 146 14.03 47.03 -9.59
CA ASN A 146 15.28 46.48 -9.02
C ASN A 146 16.40 47.52 -8.77
N LYS A 147 16.36 48.71 -9.39
CA LYS A 147 17.34 49.76 -9.08
C LYS A 147 17.11 50.43 -7.73
N GLU A 148 15.88 50.41 -7.25
CA GLU A 148 15.43 51.10 -6.03
C GLU A 148 14.89 50.12 -4.97
N ASP A 149 14.55 48.90 -5.38
CA ASP A 149 14.26 47.81 -4.47
C ASP A 149 15.54 47.41 -3.70
N THR A 150 15.34 46.86 -2.51
CA THR A 150 16.39 46.38 -1.63
C THR A 150 16.35 44.88 -1.43
N ASP A 151 15.35 44.20 -1.98
CA ASP A 151 15.06 42.77 -1.88
C ASP A 151 14.39 42.34 -3.19
N ASP A 152 15.18 42.32 -4.27
CA ASP A 152 14.75 42.21 -5.68
C ASP A 152 13.91 40.94 -5.99
N ASP A 153 13.98 39.90 -5.16
CA ASP A 153 13.23 38.65 -5.32
C ASP A 153 12.27 38.33 -4.16
N ASN A 154 12.25 39.19 -3.13
CA ASN A 154 11.38 39.13 -1.96
C ASN A 154 11.50 37.83 -1.16
N ASP A 155 12.68 37.21 -1.14
CA ASP A 155 12.92 36.01 -0.33
C ASP A 155 13.13 36.34 1.17
N GLY A 156 13.26 37.64 1.49
CA GLY A 156 13.47 38.16 2.84
C GLY A 156 14.95 38.36 3.21
N ILE A 157 15.86 38.27 2.24
CA ILE A 157 17.26 38.66 2.32
C ILE A 157 17.46 39.85 1.37
N SER A 158 17.88 41.00 1.91
CA SER A 158 18.18 42.16 1.05
C SER A 158 19.35 41.89 0.09
N ASP A 159 19.38 42.51 -1.11
CA ASP A 159 20.47 42.35 -2.09
C ASP A 159 21.85 42.68 -1.52
N ALA A 160 21.90 43.65 -0.60
CA ALA A 160 23.13 44.01 0.09
C ALA A 160 23.66 42.85 0.94
N LYS A 161 22.75 42.10 1.56
CA LYS A 161 23.07 40.95 2.40
C LYS A 161 23.39 39.72 1.56
N GLU A 162 22.67 39.51 0.47
CA GLU A 162 22.95 38.45 -0.49
C GLU A 162 24.31 38.62 -1.15
N SER A 163 24.67 39.86 -1.51
CA SER A 163 26.01 40.17 -2.01
C SER A 163 27.13 39.82 -1.00
N GLU A 164 26.87 39.90 0.32
CA GLU A 164 27.79 39.44 1.36
C GLU A 164 27.86 37.91 1.46
N LEU A 165 26.75 37.23 1.20
CA LEU A 165 26.60 35.78 1.31
C LEU A 165 27.05 35.05 0.02
N GLY A 166 27.02 35.75 -1.12
CA GLY A 166 27.30 35.20 -2.43
C GLY A 166 26.08 34.64 -3.16
N THR A 167 24.87 34.82 -2.61
CA THR A 167 23.59 34.45 -3.24
C THR A 167 23.21 35.42 -4.36
N ASP A 168 22.24 35.04 -5.19
CA ASP A 168 21.78 35.77 -6.37
C ASP A 168 20.51 36.59 -6.04
N PRO A 169 20.60 37.94 -5.96
CA PRO A 169 19.47 38.79 -5.57
C PRO A 169 18.21 38.74 -6.44
N LEU A 170 18.32 38.08 -7.58
CA LEU A 170 17.21 37.92 -8.52
C LEU A 170 16.55 36.55 -8.40
N LYS A 171 16.98 35.72 -7.44
CA LYS A 171 16.55 34.34 -7.26
C LYS A 171 16.42 33.99 -5.79
N VAL A 172 15.17 33.77 -5.41
CA VAL A 172 14.78 33.24 -4.09
C VAL A 172 15.43 31.89 -3.70
N ASP A 173 16.02 31.19 -4.68
CA ASP A 173 16.72 29.91 -4.56
C ASP A 173 17.94 29.96 -5.50
N THR A 174 19.11 30.23 -4.94
CA THR A 174 20.33 30.52 -5.68
C THR A 174 20.89 29.28 -6.37
N ASP A 175 20.89 28.14 -5.68
CA ASP A 175 21.49 26.89 -6.19
C ASP A 175 20.50 25.98 -6.92
N GLY A 176 19.21 26.27 -6.81
CA GLY A 176 18.13 25.63 -7.54
C GLY A 176 17.75 24.26 -6.99
N ASP A 177 17.99 23.98 -5.71
CA ASP A 177 17.68 22.69 -5.09
C ASP A 177 16.24 22.59 -4.55
N GLY A 178 15.53 23.72 -4.49
CA GLY A 178 14.16 23.84 -4.02
C GLY A 178 14.00 24.35 -2.59
N LEU A 179 15.08 24.59 -1.84
CA LEU A 179 15.08 25.40 -0.62
C LEU A 179 15.31 26.87 -0.98
N LEU A 180 14.71 27.76 -0.18
CA LEU A 180 14.96 29.18 -0.35
C LEU A 180 16.22 29.56 0.43
N ASP A 181 17.01 30.48 -0.12
CA ASP A 181 18.27 30.92 0.49
C ASP A 181 18.04 31.36 1.95
N LYS A 182 16.93 32.07 2.19
CA LYS A 182 16.54 32.52 3.53
C LYS A 182 16.31 31.35 4.50
N SER A 183 15.66 30.29 4.03
CA SER A 183 15.33 29.11 4.85
C SER A 183 16.59 28.33 5.20
N GLU A 184 17.50 28.18 4.26
CA GLU A 184 18.78 27.53 4.47
C GLU A 184 19.63 28.28 5.49
N ILE A 185 19.76 29.60 5.36
CA ILE A 185 20.52 30.41 6.31
C ILE A 185 19.96 30.30 7.73
N ASP A 186 18.63 30.36 7.87
CA ASP A 186 17.96 30.23 9.17
C ASP A 186 18.15 28.82 9.77
N ALA A 187 18.17 27.79 8.92
CA ALA A 187 18.53 26.42 9.29
C ALA A 187 20.05 26.23 9.49
N GLY A 188 20.89 27.18 9.07
CA GLY A 188 22.35 27.14 9.12
C GLY A 188 22.99 26.21 8.08
N LEU A 189 22.31 26.03 6.95
CA LEU A 189 22.73 25.36 5.72
C LEU A 189 23.47 26.35 4.80
N ASN A 190 23.88 25.89 3.63
CA ASN A 190 24.66 26.68 2.68
C ASN A 190 23.90 26.93 1.36
N PRO A 191 23.35 28.14 1.15
CA PRO A 191 22.47 28.48 0.00
C PRO A 191 23.17 28.56 -1.37
N LEU A 192 24.40 28.06 -1.44
CA LEU A 192 25.21 28.02 -2.66
C LEU A 192 25.47 26.58 -3.11
N LYS A 193 24.87 25.60 -2.42
CA LYS A 193 25.04 24.19 -2.65
C LYS A 193 23.77 23.46 -2.26
N SER A 194 23.24 22.73 -3.23
CA SER A 194 22.15 21.78 -3.04
C SER A 194 22.39 20.68 -2.00
N ASP A 195 23.63 20.53 -1.55
CA ASP A 195 24.14 19.53 -0.62
C ASP A 195 25.21 20.23 0.25
N THR A 196 24.80 20.64 1.44
CA THR A 196 25.57 21.51 2.33
C THR A 196 26.88 20.86 2.76
N ASP A 197 26.83 19.60 3.18
CA ASP A 197 27.97 18.89 3.75
C ASP A 197 28.74 18.01 2.75
N GLY A 198 28.15 17.74 1.59
CA GLY A 198 28.78 17.11 0.44
C GLY A 198 28.80 15.59 0.49
N ASP A 199 27.84 14.94 1.16
CA ASP A 199 27.76 13.48 1.23
C ASP A 199 27.04 12.82 0.05
N GLY A 200 26.39 13.62 -0.80
CA GLY A 200 25.66 13.18 -1.98
C GLY A 200 24.14 13.16 -1.83
N HIS A 201 23.61 13.54 -0.68
CA HIS A 201 22.19 13.76 -0.43
C HIS A 201 21.88 15.27 -0.43
N ASN A 202 20.81 15.67 -1.10
CA ASN A 202 20.45 17.08 -1.14
C ASN A 202 19.79 17.50 0.18
N ASP A 203 19.97 18.76 0.58
CA ASP A 203 19.45 19.32 1.83
C ASP A 203 17.92 19.15 1.97
N THR A 204 17.19 19.08 0.86
CA THR A 204 15.73 18.84 0.83
C THR A 204 15.29 17.45 1.27
N VAL A 205 16.17 16.45 1.19
CA VAL A 205 15.88 15.03 1.48
C VAL A 205 16.78 14.43 2.54
N ASP A 206 17.81 15.16 2.94
CA ASP A 206 18.76 14.78 3.98
C ASP A 206 18.20 15.16 5.37
N PHE A 207 18.06 14.18 6.25
CA PHE A 207 17.63 14.42 7.64
C PHE A 207 18.73 15.04 8.51
N PHE A 208 20.00 14.88 8.11
CA PHE A 208 21.16 15.48 8.74
C PHE A 208 22.05 16.27 7.77
N PRO A 209 21.57 17.38 7.17
CA PRO A 209 22.28 18.17 6.13
C PRO A 209 23.61 18.84 6.53
N LYS A 210 24.13 18.51 7.72
CA LYS A 210 25.37 19.06 8.29
C LYS A 210 26.32 17.97 8.77
N ASP A 211 25.91 16.71 8.76
CA ASP A 211 26.75 15.58 9.11
C ASP A 211 26.86 14.63 7.93
N SER A 212 27.96 14.77 7.19
CA SER A 212 28.26 14.02 5.96
C SER A 212 28.39 12.49 6.09
N LYS A 213 28.00 11.94 7.24
CA LYS A 213 27.97 10.51 7.55
C LYS A 213 26.56 9.99 7.77
N GLU A 214 25.58 10.87 7.88
CA GLU A 214 24.19 10.53 8.19
C GLU A 214 23.28 11.26 7.21
N TRP A 215 22.27 10.57 6.67
CA TRP A 215 21.32 11.17 5.74
C TRP A 215 19.87 10.70 5.97
N THR A 216 19.69 9.58 6.68
CA THR A 216 18.40 8.96 7.03
C THR A 216 18.29 8.76 8.55
N ASP A 217 17.06 8.84 9.05
CA ASP A 217 16.63 8.69 10.45
C ASP A 217 15.29 7.94 10.42
N PHE A 218 15.34 6.61 10.35
CA PHE A 218 14.16 5.81 10.01
C PHE A 218 13.07 5.88 11.10
N ASP A 219 13.45 5.82 12.36
CA ASP A 219 12.56 5.92 13.52
C ASP A 219 12.27 7.36 13.98
N ASN A 220 12.98 8.36 13.43
CA ASN A 220 12.89 9.78 13.77
C ASN A 220 13.25 10.09 15.23
N ASP A 221 14.19 9.36 15.83
CA ASP A 221 14.66 9.58 17.19
C ASP A 221 15.74 10.70 17.28
N GLY A 222 16.28 11.09 16.12
CA GLY A 222 17.30 12.14 15.97
C GLY A 222 18.74 11.62 15.94
N VAL A 223 18.96 10.31 15.91
CA VAL A 223 20.22 9.63 15.58
C VAL A 223 20.09 9.10 14.15
N GLY A 224 21.13 9.28 13.33
CA GLY A 224 21.10 8.78 11.96
C GLY A 224 21.40 7.29 11.88
N ASP A 225 20.81 6.60 10.91
CA ASP A 225 20.86 5.14 10.75
C ASP A 225 22.29 4.58 10.71
N ASN A 226 23.32 5.34 10.27
CA ASN A 226 24.70 4.80 10.28
C ASN A 226 25.33 4.80 11.67
N ALA A 227 24.77 5.55 12.62
CA ALA A 227 25.21 5.65 14.01
C ALA A 227 24.25 4.99 15.01
N ASP A 228 22.97 4.85 14.65
CA ASP A 228 22.04 4.05 15.42
C ASP A 228 22.42 2.55 15.34
N ASN A 229 21.90 1.77 16.26
CA ASN A 229 22.08 0.31 16.26
C ASN A 229 20.72 -0.41 16.34
N ASP A 230 19.62 0.32 16.21
CA ASP A 230 18.22 -0.14 16.31
C ASP A 230 17.39 0.86 15.47
N ASP A 231 17.60 0.83 14.15
CA ASP A 231 17.14 1.87 13.20
C ASP A 231 15.61 2.06 13.17
N ASP A 232 14.84 1.07 13.61
CA ASP A 232 13.38 1.11 13.65
C ASP A 232 12.78 1.15 15.06
N ASN A 233 13.62 1.08 16.09
CA ASN A 233 13.27 1.14 17.50
C ASN A 233 12.24 0.07 17.94
N ASP A 234 12.21 -1.10 17.29
CA ASP A 234 11.41 -2.26 17.72
C ASP A 234 11.99 -2.92 19.00
N GLY A 235 13.26 -2.62 19.28
CA GLY A 235 14.00 -3.09 20.44
C GLY A 235 14.78 -4.38 20.21
N LEU A 236 15.05 -4.74 18.96
CA LEU A 236 16.16 -5.56 18.47
C LEU A 236 17.21 -4.64 17.84
N THR A 237 18.49 -4.96 18.00
CA THR A 237 19.51 -4.21 17.26
C THR A 237 19.56 -4.64 15.79
N ASP A 238 20.03 -3.80 14.86
CA ASP A 238 20.16 -4.17 13.43
C ASP A 238 20.97 -5.46 13.23
N GLN A 239 21.98 -5.69 14.08
CA GLN A 239 22.79 -6.91 14.02
C GLN A 239 22.01 -8.15 14.50
N GLU A 240 21.11 -7.99 15.46
CA GLU A 240 20.21 -9.05 15.92
C GLU A 240 19.16 -9.40 14.87
N GLU A 241 18.66 -8.41 14.14
CA GLU A 241 17.70 -8.58 13.05
C GLU A 241 18.35 -9.24 11.84
N LEU A 242 19.55 -8.79 11.44
CA LEU A 242 20.34 -9.47 10.41
C LEU A 242 20.64 -10.93 10.74
N ASP A 243 20.88 -11.24 12.02
CA ASP A 243 21.10 -12.62 12.49
C ASP A 243 19.79 -13.43 12.52
N PHE A 244 18.65 -12.78 12.73
CA PHE A 244 17.31 -13.39 12.75
C PHE A 244 16.70 -13.54 11.35
N GLY A 245 17.12 -12.71 10.40
CA GLY A 245 16.63 -12.66 9.03
C GLY A 245 15.57 -11.59 8.77
N SER A 246 15.31 -10.71 9.73
CA SER A 246 14.35 -9.62 9.63
C SER A 246 14.98 -8.33 9.05
N ASP A 247 14.16 -7.31 8.74
CA ASP A 247 14.57 -6.05 8.11
C ASP A 247 14.81 -4.97 9.17
N PRO A 248 16.07 -4.51 9.38
CA PRO A 248 16.41 -3.50 10.40
C PRO A 248 15.69 -2.16 10.30
N LEU A 249 15.08 -1.89 9.15
CA LEU A 249 14.32 -0.67 8.90
C LEU A 249 12.82 -0.94 9.00
N LYS A 250 12.37 -1.96 9.72
CA LYS A 250 10.94 -2.29 9.75
C LYS A 250 10.55 -3.11 10.97
N VAL A 251 9.85 -2.42 11.89
CA VAL A 251 9.35 -2.94 13.17
C VAL A 251 8.62 -4.29 13.09
N ASP A 252 8.00 -4.57 11.94
CA ASP A 252 7.24 -5.78 11.63
C ASP A 252 7.57 -6.13 10.17
N THR A 253 8.49 -7.07 9.97
CA THR A 253 9.12 -7.31 8.67
C THR A 253 8.15 -7.82 7.60
N ASP A 254 7.13 -8.58 7.96
CA ASP A 254 6.17 -9.20 7.02
C ASP A 254 4.76 -8.60 7.03
N ASP A 255 4.51 -7.60 7.90
CA ASP A 255 3.24 -6.91 8.09
C ASP A 255 2.07 -7.80 8.57
N ASP A 256 2.34 -8.85 9.35
CA ASP A 256 1.29 -9.69 9.95
C ASP A 256 0.68 -9.09 11.24
N GLY A 257 1.36 -8.11 11.84
CA GLY A 257 0.98 -7.42 13.06
C GLY A 257 1.79 -7.79 14.30
N LEU A 258 2.72 -8.75 14.23
CA LEU A 258 3.75 -9.03 15.23
C LEU A 258 5.02 -8.24 14.90
N THR A 259 5.65 -7.69 15.93
CA THR A 259 6.96 -7.07 15.74
C THR A 259 8.04 -8.15 15.70
N ASP A 260 9.14 -7.92 14.97
CA ASP A 260 10.23 -8.89 14.81
C ASP A 260 10.77 -9.37 16.16
N LYS A 261 10.82 -8.47 17.14
CA LYS A 261 11.11 -8.81 18.54
C LYS A 261 10.18 -9.87 19.14
N ILE A 262 8.87 -9.70 18.96
CA ILE A 262 7.87 -10.64 19.49
C ILE A 262 8.01 -11.97 18.77
N GLU A 263 8.21 -11.95 17.45
CA GLU A 263 8.42 -13.14 16.65
C GLU A 263 9.63 -13.94 17.09
N LYS A 264 10.75 -13.26 17.34
CA LYS A 264 11.96 -13.88 17.93
C LYS A 264 11.69 -14.50 19.31
N GLU A 265 10.82 -13.90 20.13
CA GLU A 265 10.41 -14.47 21.43
C GLU A 265 9.47 -15.68 21.28
N LYS A 266 8.65 -15.71 20.23
CA LYS A 266 7.65 -16.76 19.96
C LYS A 266 8.19 -17.90 19.11
N GLY A 267 9.26 -17.65 18.36
CA GLY A 267 9.86 -18.61 17.44
C GLY A 267 9.18 -18.69 16.08
N THR A 268 8.46 -17.64 15.68
CA THR A 268 7.89 -17.49 14.33
C THR A 268 8.95 -16.96 13.34
N ASP A 269 8.65 -17.04 12.05
CA ASP A 269 9.51 -16.56 10.96
C ASP A 269 9.16 -15.11 10.59
N PRO A 270 10.07 -14.14 10.80
CA PRO A 270 9.77 -12.71 10.61
C PRO A 270 9.54 -12.31 9.16
N THR A 271 9.71 -13.24 8.22
CA THR A 271 9.54 -12.99 6.79
C THR A 271 8.29 -13.67 6.23
N ILE A 272 7.52 -14.36 7.07
CA ILE A 272 6.36 -15.17 6.68
C ILE A 272 5.23 -14.97 7.69
N ASN A 273 4.20 -14.27 7.22
CA ASN A 273 3.04 -13.89 8.01
C ASN A 273 2.13 -15.05 8.50
N ASP A 274 2.53 -16.29 8.24
CA ASP A 274 1.87 -17.56 8.54
C ASP A 274 2.98 -18.62 8.59
N SER A 275 3.60 -18.73 9.76
CA SER A 275 4.86 -19.44 9.99
C SER A 275 4.76 -20.95 9.75
N ASP A 276 3.60 -21.54 10.06
CA ASP A 276 3.37 -22.98 9.88
C ASP A 276 2.61 -23.35 8.60
N GLY A 277 2.04 -22.35 7.93
CA GLY A 277 1.40 -22.49 6.63
C GLY A 277 0.01 -23.11 6.68
N ASP A 278 -0.69 -23.04 7.81
CA ASP A 278 -2.06 -23.52 7.94
C ASP A 278 -3.08 -22.52 7.35
N GLY A 279 -2.72 -21.26 7.14
CA GLY A 279 -3.60 -20.22 6.59
C GLY A 279 -4.24 -19.29 7.63
N ILE A 280 -3.81 -19.33 8.89
CA ILE A 280 -4.04 -18.31 9.92
C ILE A 280 -2.73 -17.51 10.09
N PHE A 281 -2.81 -16.20 10.33
CA PHE A 281 -1.61 -15.40 10.58
C PHE A 281 -1.13 -15.57 12.02
N ASP A 282 0.18 -15.45 12.24
CA ASP A 282 0.80 -15.72 13.54
C ASP A 282 0.22 -14.81 14.64
N GLN A 283 -0.01 -13.52 14.33
CA GLN A 283 -0.69 -12.62 15.26
C GLN A 283 -2.12 -13.10 15.60
N GLU A 284 -2.87 -13.62 14.63
CA GLU A 284 -4.24 -14.10 14.85
C GLU A 284 -4.25 -15.34 15.76
N GLU A 285 -3.31 -16.26 15.55
CA GLU A 285 -3.15 -17.45 16.37
C GLU A 285 -2.78 -17.14 17.82
N LEU A 286 -1.82 -16.24 18.04
CA LEU A 286 -1.47 -15.80 19.39
C LEU A 286 -2.65 -15.14 20.12
N ASN A 287 -3.55 -14.48 19.38
CA ASN A 287 -4.78 -13.91 19.95
C ASN A 287 -5.84 -14.98 20.25
N ALA A 288 -5.91 -16.04 19.45
CA ALA A 288 -6.76 -17.21 19.69
C ALA A 288 -6.22 -18.12 20.80
N GLY A 289 -4.91 -18.06 21.07
CA GLY A 289 -4.21 -18.91 22.02
C GLY A 289 -3.64 -20.20 21.40
N THR A 290 -3.71 -20.33 20.07
CA THR A 290 -3.09 -21.42 19.30
C THR A 290 -1.57 -21.21 19.18
N ASP A 291 -0.86 -22.23 18.70
CA ASP A 291 0.60 -22.20 18.54
C ASP A 291 0.97 -21.93 17.07
N PRO A 292 1.45 -20.72 16.73
CA PRO A 292 1.72 -20.31 15.34
C PRO A 292 2.86 -21.04 14.65
N THR A 293 3.48 -21.99 15.35
CA THR A 293 4.52 -22.85 14.79
C THR A 293 4.01 -24.27 14.53
N LYS A 294 2.71 -24.52 14.72
CA LYS A 294 2.06 -25.81 14.57
C LYS A 294 0.68 -25.67 13.95
N SER A 295 0.58 -26.12 12.71
CA SER A 295 -0.66 -26.12 11.94
C SER A 295 -1.83 -26.89 12.57
N ASP A 296 -1.56 -27.71 13.59
CA ASP A 296 -2.52 -28.50 14.39
C ASP A 296 -2.04 -28.39 15.84
N THR A 297 -2.60 -27.43 16.57
CA THR A 297 -2.12 -27.00 17.89
C THR A 297 -2.26 -28.11 18.92
N ASP A 298 -3.39 -28.81 18.93
CA ASP A 298 -3.68 -29.82 19.94
C ASP A 298 -3.32 -31.27 19.50
N GLY A 299 -3.06 -31.47 18.21
CA GLY A 299 -2.56 -32.72 17.63
C GLY A 299 -3.64 -33.79 17.46
N ASP A 300 -4.86 -33.40 17.08
CA ASP A 300 -5.97 -34.32 16.85
C ASP A 300 -6.10 -34.82 15.41
N GLY A 301 -5.40 -34.18 14.48
CA GLY A 301 -5.43 -34.49 13.05
C GLY A 301 -6.28 -33.53 12.20
N LEU A 302 -6.92 -32.53 12.81
CA LEU A 302 -7.58 -31.41 12.17
C LEU A 302 -6.73 -30.16 12.38
N VAL A 303 -6.41 -29.45 11.29
CA VAL A 303 -5.60 -28.22 11.37
C VAL A 303 -6.44 -27.05 11.90
N ASP A 304 -5.83 -26.10 12.60
CA ASP A 304 -6.52 -25.02 13.32
C ASP A 304 -7.45 -24.21 12.40
N ASN A 305 -7.01 -23.93 11.17
CA ASN A 305 -7.84 -23.26 10.16
C ASN A 305 -9.13 -24.02 9.82
N LYS A 306 -9.11 -25.36 9.89
CA LYS A 306 -10.25 -26.24 9.61
C LYS A 306 -11.13 -26.35 10.81
N GLU A 307 -10.56 -26.42 11.99
CA GLU A 307 -11.32 -26.40 13.24
C GLU A 307 -12.17 -25.14 13.34
N LYS A 308 -11.61 -23.99 12.98
CA LYS A 308 -12.38 -22.73 12.85
C LYS A 308 -13.51 -22.80 11.82
N GLU A 309 -13.34 -23.55 10.73
CA GLU A 309 -14.38 -23.77 9.70
C GLU A 309 -15.49 -24.71 10.20
N PHE A 310 -15.12 -25.79 10.91
CA PHE A 310 -16.03 -26.78 11.47
C PHE A 310 -16.68 -26.33 12.80
N GLY A 311 -16.10 -25.33 13.47
CA GLY A 311 -16.55 -24.80 14.75
C GLY A 311 -16.07 -25.59 15.97
N THR A 312 -15.05 -26.44 15.80
CA THR A 312 -14.36 -27.15 16.89
C THR A 312 -13.38 -26.23 17.62
N ASP A 313 -12.84 -26.67 18.75
CA ASP A 313 -11.91 -25.91 19.58
C ASP A 313 -10.46 -26.36 19.33
N PRO A 314 -9.62 -25.53 18.66
CA PRO A 314 -8.21 -25.87 18.33
C PRO A 314 -7.27 -26.15 19.49
N LEU A 315 -7.76 -25.98 20.71
CA LEU A 315 -7.04 -26.25 21.94
C LEU A 315 -7.51 -27.52 22.63
N LYS A 316 -8.46 -28.26 22.04
CA LYS A 316 -9.12 -29.42 22.61
C LYS A 316 -9.39 -30.47 21.54
N SER A 317 -8.55 -31.51 21.55
CA SER A 317 -8.55 -32.60 20.58
C SER A 317 -9.82 -33.47 20.48
N ASP A 318 -10.86 -33.15 21.21
CA ASP A 318 -12.14 -33.88 21.32
C ASP A 318 -13.14 -32.83 21.83
N THR A 319 -13.79 -32.10 20.92
CA THR A 319 -14.55 -30.89 21.22
C THR A 319 -15.81 -31.19 22.01
N ASP A 320 -16.53 -32.26 21.68
CA ASP A 320 -17.79 -32.61 22.34
C ASP A 320 -17.62 -33.54 23.56
N GLY A 321 -16.45 -34.15 23.73
CA GLY A 321 -16.09 -35.00 24.85
C GLY A 321 -16.67 -36.42 24.81
N ASP A 322 -16.92 -36.99 23.63
CA ASP A 322 -17.44 -38.36 23.48
C ASP A 322 -16.33 -39.43 23.49
N GLY A 323 -15.07 -39.03 23.26
CA GLY A 323 -13.89 -39.88 23.26
C GLY A 323 -13.28 -40.13 21.88
N LEU A 324 -13.92 -39.70 20.79
CA LEU A 324 -13.31 -39.53 19.49
C LEU A 324 -12.63 -38.16 19.38
N LYS A 325 -11.65 -38.08 18.49
CA LYS A 325 -10.98 -36.82 18.17
C LYS A 325 -11.69 -36.13 17.02
N ASP A 326 -11.71 -34.79 16.98
CA ASP A 326 -12.45 -34.06 15.96
C ASP A 326 -11.94 -34.42 14.54
N GLY A 327 -10.62 -34.53 14.36
CA GLY A 327 -10.02 -35.02 13.12
C GLY A 327 -10.41 -36.46 12.74
N GLU A 328 -10.63 -37.34 13.72
CA GLU A 328 -11.09 -38.71 13.50
C GLU A 328 -12.57 -38.75 13.09
N GLU A 329 -13.39 -37.93 13.73
CA GLU A 329 -14.83 -37.81 13.45
C GLU A 329 -15.08 -37.29 12.04
N ILE A 330 -14.39 -36.23 11.63
CA ILE A 330 -14.47 -35.72 10.25
C ILE A 330 -14.07 -36.80 9.24
N THR A 331 -13.11 -37.67 9.57
CA THR A 331 -12.69 -38.78 8.71
C THR A 331 -13.76 -39.88 8.65
N LYS A 332 -14.44 -40.16 9.76
CA LYS A 332 -15.56 -41.12 9.84
C LYS A 332 -16.87 -40.58 9.27
N GLY A 333 -17.01 -39.26 9.17
CA GLY A 333 -18.21 -38.57 8.72
C GLY A 333 -19.20 -38.23 9.84
N SER A 334 -18.82 -38.41 11.11
CA SER A 334 -19.57 -37.91 12.26
C SER A 334 -19.36 -36.40 12.47
N ASP A 335 -20.19 -35.79 13.30
CA ASP A 335 -20.20 -34.37 13.64
C ASP A 335 -19.45 -34.13 14.96
N PRO A 336 -18.25 -33.52 14.94
CA PRO A 336 -17.39 -33.35 16.12
C PRO A 336 -17.95 -32.40 17.21
N LEU A 337 -19.14 -31.87 16.98
CA LEU A 337 -19.87 -31.04 17.93
C LEU A 337 -20.98 -31.82 18.65
N LYS A 338 -21.16 -33.11 18.37
CA LYS A 338 -22.23 -33.93 18.92
C LYS A 338 -21.76 -35.35 19.25
N GLN A 339 -21.87 -35.70 20.53
CA GLN A 339 -21.52 -37.02 21.04
C GLN A 339 -22.28 -38.20 20.40
N ASP A 340 -23.35 -37.90 19.66
CA ASP A 340 -24.28 -38.82 18.99
C ASP A 340 -24.81 -38.05 17.78
N THR A 341 -24.23 -38.33 16.61
CA THR A 341 -24.40 -37.53 15.39
C THR A 341 -25.80 -37.66 14.79
N ASP A 342 -26.34 -38.88 14.75
CA ASP A 342 -27.62 -39.19 14.13
C ASP A 342 -28.79 -39.29 15.11
N GLY A 343 -28.50 -39.36 16.42
CA GLY A 343 -29.46 -39.32 17.50
C GLY A 343 -30.16 -40.66 17.77
N ASP A 344 -29.54 -41.79 17.44
CA ASP A 344 -30.08 -43.12 17.72
C ASP A 344 -29.95 -43.54 19.21
N GLY A 345 -29.08 -42.84 19.95
CA GLY A 345 -28.82 -43.04 21.38
C GLY A 345 -27.53 -43.82 21.70
N VAL A 346 -26.75 -44.22 20.70
CA VAL A 346 -25.37 -44.70 20.81
C VAL A 346 -24.44 -43.51 20.51
N SER A 347 -23.33 -43.40 21.25
CA SER A 347 -22.37 -42.32 20.99
C SER A 347 -21.47 -42.71 19.83
N ASP A 348 -21.02 -41.73 19.06
CA ASP A 348 -20.22 -41.93 17.85
C ASP A 348 -18.95 -42.77 18.11
N PHE A 349 -18.36 -42.66 19.32
CA PHE A 349 -17.27 -43.52 19.76
C PHE A 349 -17.57 -45.03 19.73
N LEU A 350 -18.81 -45.43 20.02
CA LEU A 350 -19.26 -46.83 20.05
C LEU A 350 -20.09 -47.23 18.83
N ASP A 351 -20.50 -46.26 18.02
CA ASP A 351 -21.36 -46.46 16.86
C ASP A 351 -20.52 -46.84 15.63
N ILE A 352 -20.82 -48.00 15.03
CA ILE A 352 -20.16 -48.44 13.79
C ILE A 352 -20.69 -47.67 12.57
N PHE A 353 -21.92 -47.16 12.63
CA PHE A 353 -22.55 -46.34 11.60
C PHE A 353 -23.04 -44.99 12.16
N PRO A 354 -22.12 -44.06 12.55
CA PRO A 354 -22.47 -42.80 13.24
C PRO A 354 -23.39 -41.82 12.50
N THR A 355 -23.89 -42.18 11.31
CA THR A 355 -24.72 -41.31 10.47
C THR A 355 -26.02 -41.97 10.02
N ASP A 356 -26.26 -43.23 10.38
CA ASP A 356 -27.50 -43.94 10.10
C ASP A 356 -28.26 -44.23 11.39
N PRO A 357 -29.34 -43.47 11.70
CA PRO A 357 -30.03 -43.55 12.98
C PRO A 357 -30.86 -44.83 13.20
N LYS A 358 -30.60 -45.87 12.41
CA LYS A 358 -31.21 -47.19 12.49
C LYS A 358 -30.19 -48.29 12.71
N GLU A 359 -28.91 -48.02 12.52
CA GLU A 359 -27.86 -49.02 12.55
C GLU A 359 -26.75 -48.50 13.46
N SER A 360 -26.35 -49.29 14.45
CA SER A 360 -25.19 -48.96 15.29
C SER A 360 -24.26 -50.14 15.56
N ILE A 361 -24.65 -51.34 15.12
CA ILE A 361 -23.93 -52.58 15.32
C ILE A 361 -23.78 -53.28 13.97
N ASP A 362 -22.59 -53.84 13.75
CA ASP A 362 -22.20 -54.70 12.64
C ASP A 362 -21.45 -55.87 13.28
N THR A 363 -22.17 -56.97 13.53
CA THR A 363 -21.66 -58.06 14.37
C THR A 363 -20.54 -58.84 13.66
N ASP A 364 -20.60 -59.02 12.34
CA ASP A 364 -19.60 -59.75 11.55
C ASP A 364 -18.57 -58.85 10.84
N LEU A 365 -18.77 -57.52 10.87
CA LEU A 365 -17.92 -56.48 10.29
C LEU A 365 -17.85 -56.54 8.76
N ASP A 366 -18.91 -56.98 8.09
CA ASP A 366 -19.00 -57.01 6.63
C ASP A 366 -19.35 -55.63 6.01
N GLY A 367 -19.77 -54.68 6.85
CA GLY A 367 -20.17 -53.32 6.48
C GLY A 367 -21.66 -53.11 6.29
N ILE A 368 -22.50 -54.10 6.58
CA ILE A 368 -23.96 -54.03 6.62
C ILE A 368 -24.38 -54.07 8.09
N GLY A 369 -25.21 -53.11 8.53
CA GLY A 369 -25.69 -53.09 9.91
C GLY A 369 -26.74 -54.17 10.17
N ASN A 370 -26.80 -54.65 11.40
CA ASN A 370 -27.65 -55.77 11.80
C ASN A 370 -29.16 -55.59 11.52
N GLU A 371 -29.71 -54.36 11.43
CA GLU A 371 -31.13 -54.18 11.05
C GLU A 371 -31.37 -54.36 9.54
N ALA A 372 -30.31 -54.30 8.71
CA ALA A 372 -30.33 -54.46 7.27
C ALA A 372 -29.69 -55.77 6.79
N ASP A 373 -28.85 -56.40 7.62
CA ASP A 373 -28.30 -57.72 7.38
C ASP A 373 -29.34 -58.80 7.69
N ASP A 374 -29.30 -59.89 6.93
CA ASP A 374 -30.14 -61.07 7.14
C ASP A 374 -29.32 -62.23 7.78
N ASP A 375 -28.01 -62.07 8.02
CA ASP A 375 -27.02 -63.06 8.49
C ASP A 375 -25.99 -62.38 9.42
N ASP A 376 -26.49 -61.93 10.59
CA ASP A 376 -25.81 -60.99 11.49
C ASP A 376 -24.42 -61.42 11.98
N ASP A 377 -24.13 -62.71 12.08
CA ASP A 377 -22.84 -63.24 12.55
C ASP A 377 -21.94 -63.84 11.47
N GLY A 378 -22.41 -63.79 10.20
CA GLY A 378 -21.67 -64.21 9.02
C GLY A 378 -21.41 -65.70 8.92
N ASP A 379 -22.23 -66.54 9.58
CA ASP A 379 -22.04 -67.99 9.60
C ASP A 379 -22.65 -68.73 8.41
N ASN A 380 -23.34 -68.00 7.52
CA ASN A 380 -24.09 -68.47 6.34
C ASN A 380 -25.50 -69.04 6.65
N ILE A 381 -26.03 -68.84 7.84
CA ILE A 381 -27.42 -69.08 8.20
C ILE A 381 -28.11 -67.73 8.39
N LYS A 382 -29.26 -67.55 7.75
CA LYS A 382 -30.05 -66.33 7.95
C LYS A 382 -30.64 -66.26 9.36
N ASP A 383 -30.79 -65.09 9.96
CA ASP A 383 -31.35 -64.95 11.33
C ASP A 383 -32.74 -65.61 11.48
N ILE A 384 -33.57 -65.52 10.43
CA ILE A 384 -34.89 -66.15 10.41
C ILE A 384 -34.84 -67.69 10.36
N GLU A 385 -33.75 -68.25 9.84
CA GLU A 385 -33.46 -69.68 9.81
C GLU A 385 -32.88 -70.14 11.13
N GLU A 386 -32.00 -69.35 11.76
CA GLU A 386 -31.44 -69.62 13.08
C GLU A 386 -32.48 -69.74 14.18
N VAL A 387 -33.50 -68.88 14.17
CA VAL A 387 -34.64 -69.01 15.10
C VAL A 387 -35.33 -70.39 14.97
N GLN A 388 -35.23 -71.04 13.81
CA GLN A 388 -35.76 -72.40 13.59
C GLN A 388 -34.80 -73.49 14.08
N PHE A 389 -33.49 -73.24 14.01
CA PHE A 389 -32.45 -74.15 14.50
C PHE A 389 -32.21 -74.03 16.01
N GLY A 390 -32.62 -72.90 16.61
CA GLY A 390 -32.45 -72.61 18.03
C GLY A 390 -31.10 -71.99 18.37
N THR A 391 -30.37 -71.52 17.36
CA THR A 391 -29.08 -70.83 17.43
C THR A 391 -29.28 -69.34 17.73
N ASP A 392 -28.21 -68.64 18.08
CA ASP A 392 -28.20 -67.22 18.44
C ASP A 392 -27.64 -66.38 17.28
N PRO A 393 -28.47 -65.55 16.60
CA PRO A 393 -28.04 -64.82 15.40
C PRO A 393 -26.88 -63.85 15.53
N LEU A 394 -26.45 -63.57 16.75
CA LEU A 394 -25.32 -62.70 17.02
C LEU A 394 -24.06 -63.50 17.38
N LYS A 395 -24.08 -64.83 17.23
CA LYS A 395 -23.00 -65.71 17.65
C LYS A 395 -22.74 -66.80 16.61
N LEU A 396 -21.64 -66.58 15.90
CA LEU A 396 -21.05 -67.53 14.96
C LEU A 396 -21.00 -68.99 15.45
N ASP A 397 -20.85 -69.22 16.77
CA ASP A 397 -20.78 -70.54 17.42
C ASP A 397 -21.63 -70.50 18.71
N THR A 398 -22.86 -71.01 18.66
CA THR A 398 -23.86 -70.86 19.72
C THR A 398 -23.48 -71.62 21.00
N ASP A 399 -22.89 -72.80 20.89
CA ASP A 399 -22.56 -73.65 22.03
C ASP A 399 -21.06 -73.61 22.42
N SER A 400 -20.27 -72.85 21.67
CA SER A 400 -18.86 -72.56 21.92
C SER A 400 -17.96 -73.80 21.87
N ASP A 401 -18.26 -74.73 20.97
CA ASP A 401 -17.53 -75.99 20.81
C ASP A 401 -16.39 -75.93 19.78
N GLY A 402 -16.35 -74.85 18.99
CA GLY A 402 -15.34 -74.58 17.97
C GLY A 402 -15.78 -74.80 16.53
N LEU A 403 -17.03 -75.19 16.26
CA LEU A 403 -17.65 -75.12 14.93
C LEU A 403 -18.65 -73.98 14.87
N SER A 404 -18.83 -73.39 13.68
CA SER A 404 -19.92 -72.43 13.49
C SER A 404 -21.24 -73.17 13.29
N ASP A 405 -22.35 -72.53 13.66
CA ASP A 405 -23.67 -73.17 13.57
C ASP A 405 -23.96 -73.61 12.12
N GLY A 406 -23.63 -72.75 11.13
CA GLY A 406 -23.72 -73.06 9.71
C GLY A 406 -22.86 -74.25 9.28
N THR A 407 -21.66 -74.37 9.84
CA THR A 407 -20.76 -75.50 9.59
C THR A 407 -21.34 -76.80 10.15
N GLU A 408 -21.97 -76.74 11.30
CA GLU A 408 -22.57 -77.88 11.96
C GLU A 408 -23.81 -78.38 11.24
N ILE A 409 -24.68 -77.47 10.80
CA ILE A 409 -25.84 -77.82 9.98
C ILE A 409 -25.39 -78.48 8.66
N ASP A 410 -24.35 -77.95 8.02
CA ASP A 410 -23.77 -78.52 6.80
C ASP A 410 -23.19 -79.92 7.02
N LYS A 411 -22.56 -80.15 8.18
CA LYS A 411 -22.01 -81.46 8.58
C LYS A 411 -23.07 -82.41 9.15
N GLY A 412 -24.21 -81.89 9.59
CA GLY A 412 -25.31 -82.60 10.25
C GLY A 412 -25.15 -82.79 11.76
N SER A 413 -24.20 -82.10 12.42
CA SER A 413 -24.12 -82.04 13.88
C SER A 413 -25.15 -81.05 14.43
N ASN A 414 -25.29 -80.97 15.76
CA ASN A 414 -26.32 -80.20 16.42
C ASN A 414 -25.77 -78.87 16.95
N PRO A 415 -26.14 -77.72 16.35
CA PRO A 415 -25.52 -76.42 16.62
C PRO A 415 -25.86 -75.79 17.99
N ILE A 416 -26.46 -76.56 18.89
CA ILE A 416 -26.77 -76.10 20.26
C ILE A 416 -26.26 -77.08 21.31
N LEU A 417 -25.59 -78.15 20.89
CA LEU A 417 -25.02 -79.17 21.76
C LEU A 417 -23.55 -79.37 21.39
N ALA A 418 -22.68 -78.86 22.26
CA ALA A 418 -21.24 -78.93 22.05
C ALA A 418 -20.69 -80.35 21.88
N ASP A 419 -21.47 -81.40 22.13
CA ASP A 419 -21.13 -82.81 21.92
C ASP A 419 -22.43 -83.50 21.43
N THR A 420 -22.58 -83.63 20.11
CA THR A 420 -23.82 -84.09 19.47
C THR A 420 -24.13 -85.55 19.76
N ASP A 421 -23.10 -86.39 19.91
CA ASP A 421 -23.27 -87.84 20.10
C ASP A 421 -23.08 -88.32 21.55
N GLU A 422 -22.79 -87.38 22.46
CA GLU A 422 -22.62 -87.55 23.89
C GLU A 422 -21.48 -88.51 24.28
N ASP A 423 -20.41 -88.59 23.48
CA ASP A 423 -19.26 -89.46 23.73
C ASP A 423 -18.15 -88.85 24.61
N GLY A 424 -18.25 -87.54 24.87
CA GLY A 424 -17.35 -86.76 25.72
C GLY A 424 -16.25 -86.03 24.96
N GLN A 425 -16.26 -85.99 23.64
CA GLN A 425 -15.51 -85.06 22.79
C GLN A 425 -16.47 -84.03 22.20
N VAL A 426 -16.02 -82.78 22.09
CA VAL A 426 -16.83 -81.74 21.45
C VAL A 426 -16.77 -81.85 19.93
N ASP A 427 -17.81 -81.46 19.20
CA ASP A 427 -17.92 -81.69 17.76
C ASP A 427 -16.81 -80.98 16.98
N GLY A 428 -16.39 -79.80 17.43
CA GLY A 428 -15.22 -79.08 16.90
C GLY A 428 -13.87 -79.80 17.04
N GLU A 429 -13.74 -80.70 18.01
CA GLU A 429 -12.54 -81.53 18.21
C GLU A 429 -12.72 -83.00 17.77
N ASP A 430 -13.95 -83.43 17.50
CA ASP A 430 -14.27 -84.81 17.14
C ASP A 430 -14.13 -85.08 15.63
N GLN A 431 -13.54 -86.23 15.31
CA GLN A 431 -13.45 -86.72 13.93
C GLN A 431 -14.76 -87.36 13.45
N ASN A 432 -15.62 -87.80 14.37
CA ASN A 432 -16.88 -88.48 14.05
C ASN A 432 -18.08 -87.94 14.86
N PRO A 433 -18.38 -86.62 14.81
CA PRO A 433 -19.33 -85.94 15.71
C PRO A 433 -20.81 -86.42 15.66
N LEU A 434 -21.11 -87.39 14.81
CA LEU A 434 -22.46 -87.95 14.65
C LEU A 434 -22.59 -89.38 15.19
N GLN A 435 -21.50 -89.96 15.70
CA GLN A 435 -21.46 -91.35 16.09
C GLN A 435 -20.48 -91.56 17.23
N ALA A 436 -21.07 -91.76 18.42
CA ALA A 436 -20.32 -92.00 19.63
C ALA A 436 -19.24 -93.06 19.42
N ASP A 437 -17.99 -92.61 19.47
CA ASP A 437 -16.84 -93.46 19.29
C ASP A 437 -16.18 -93.72 20.65
N SER A 438 -14.88 -93.89 20.73
CA SER A 438 -14.24 -94.24 22.00
C SER A 438 -12.94 -93.50 22.07
N VAL A 439 -12.92 -92.47 22.92
CA VAL A 439 -11.73 -91.68 23.21
C VAL A 439 -10.54 -92.60 23.44
N ASN A 440 -9.50 -92.42 22.63
CA ASN A 440 -8.24 -93.13 22.77
C ASN A 440 -7.60 -92.71 24.11
N LEU A 441 -7.86 -93.50 25.15
CA LEU A 441 -7.53 -93.33 26.58
C LEU A 441 -6.02 -93.21 26.93
N LYS A 442 -5.19 -92.68 26.04
CA LYS A 442 -3.73 -92.62 26.20
C LYS A 442 -3.24 -91.55 27.18
N ARG A 443 -4.06 -90.59 27.62
CA ARG A 443 -3.60 -89.45 28.44
C ARG A 443 -3.85 -89.57 29.96
N ILE A 444 -4.77 -90.41 30.42
CA ILE A 444 -5.13 -90.50 31.86
C ILE A 444 -4.13 -91.37 32.68
N ILE A 445 -3.33 -92.22 32.03
CA ILE A 445 -2.47 -93.19 32.74
C ILE A 445 -1.20 -92.55 33.37
N GLN A 446 -0.82 -91.32 33.00
CA GLN A 446 0.45 -90.74 33.50
C GLN A 446 0.39 -90.13 34.92
N PHE A 447 -0.76 -89.66 35.40
CA PHE A 447 -0.82 -89.00 36.71
C PHE A 447 -0.98 -89.94 37.92
N SER A 448 -1.54 -91.14 37.74
CA SER A 448 -1.68 -92.11 38.83
C SER A 448 -0.34 -92.72 39.27
N ALA A 449 0.62 -92.83 38.34
CA ALA A 449 1.97 -93.30 38.62
C ALA A 449 2.79 -92.26 39.41
N LEU A 450 2.64 -90.97 39.12
CA LEU A 450 3.35 -89.90 39.83
C LEU A 450 2.84 -89.71 41.27
N GLY A 451 1.51 -89.75 41.47
CA GLY A 451 0.91 -89.64 42.80
C GLY A 451 1.33 -90.78 43.73
N SER A 452 1.39 -92.02 43.22
CA SER A 452 1.87 -93.17 44.01
C SER A 452 3.35 -93.09 44.35
N PHE A 453 4.18 -92.52 43.48
CA PHE A 453 5.62 -92.34 43.72
C PHE A 453 5.90 -91.28 44.80
N ILE A 454 5.14 -90.17 44.80
CA ILE A 454 5.27 -89.12 45.81
C ILE A 454 4.83 -89.62 47.20
N ILE A 455 3.72 -90.37 47.27
CA ILE A 455 3.26 -90.97 48.54
C ILE A 455 4.29 -91.98 49.09
N PHE A 456 4.94 -92.76 48.21
CA PHE A 456 5.99 -93.69 48.62
C PHE A 456 7.23 -92.98 49.19
N ILE A 457 7.65 -91.85 48.60
CA ILE A 457 8.78 -91.04 49.10
C ILE A 457 8.46 -90.44 50.48
N ILE A 458 7.24 -89.94 50.69
CA ILE A 458 6.82 -89.38 51.99
C ILE A 458 6.81 -90.48 53.06
N PHE A 459 6.28 -91.66 52.75
CA PHE A 459 6.22 -92.77 53.71
C PHE A 459 7.61 -93.31 54.09
N THR A 460 8.52 -93.44 53.11
CA THR A 460 9.88 -93.91 53.37
C THR A 460 10.71 -92.89 54.15
N SER A 461 10.51 -91.59 53.89
CA SER A 461 11.16 -90.51 54.64
C SER A 461 10.68 -90.44 56.09
N LEU A 462 9.38 -90.59 56.34
CA LEU A 462 8.81 -90.67 57.70
C LEU A 462 9.25 -91.93 58.46
N TYR A 463 9.41 -93.06 57.77
CA TYR A 463 9.91 -94.30 58.36
C TYR A 463 11.39 -94.19 58.76
N ALA A 464 12.22 -93.56 57.92
CA ALA A 464 13.63 -93.31 58.22
C ALA A 464 13.80 -92.38 59.43
N TYR A 465 13.05 -91.27 59.48
CA TYR A 465 13.11 -90.31 60.60
C TYR A 465 12.70 -90.92 61.96
N ARG A 466 11.75 -91.86 61.96
CA ARG A 466 11.34 -92.57 63.20
C ARG A 466 12.34 -93.63 63.68
N ARG A 467 13.22 -94.12 62.80
CA ARG A 467 14.21 -95.15 63.13
C ARG A 467 15.50 -94.54 63.71
N GLU A 468 15.85 -93.31 63.35
CA GLU A 468 17.03 -92.62 63.89
C GLU A 468 16.77 -91.96 65.26
N ASN A 469 15.50 -91.71 65.62
CA ASN A 469 15.10 -91.10 66.89
C ASN A 469 14.57 -92.12 67.93
N ARG A 470 15.09 -93.35 67.95
CA ARG A 470 14.75 -94.39 68.94
C ARG A 470 15.97 -95.04 69.59
#